data_AF-A0A951THK5-F1
#
_entry.id   AF-A0A951THK5-F1
#
_cell.length_a   1.000
_cell.length_b   1.000
_cell.length_c   1.000
_cell.angle_alpha   90.00
_cell.angle_beta   90.00
_cell.angle_gamma   90.00
#
_symmetry.space_group_name_H-M   'P 1'
#
loop_
_entity.id
_entity.type
_entity.pdbx_description
1 polymer ?
#
loop_
_entity_poly.entity_id
_entity_poly.type
_entity_poly.pdbx_seq_one_letter_code
_entity_poly.pdbx_strand_id
1 'polypeptide(L)'
;MKHVYLLLFMLMGVNSFSQIPEFEFQLYFEDAAGNKDTITLGYDALATDSIDALFGEVDLTSIPWKTSGIEVRISDPKGQPFLYPSYESKKQIINYTCSSANLQQINIFTKNWPVTIIWEAISVDSCIKGSLITSYQPGGWFDVPGPSNMGVVSFFDFFDGGSGGLYGDTFSSNVEAWGSGYPYSYTNSNGDTISAFWQKFGTMELITMGVQQNEIEKQIQVSPNPFMNNFKLSEPISLDKIKLIDLKGNEVYLRKEGEFYTPLKCATGMYFLIIRGEKGQQIFKIIKQ
;
A
#
# COMPACT_ATOMS: atom_id res chain seq x y z
N MET A 1 -1.88 -46.22 -33.63
CA MET A 1 -2.28 -46.01 -32.22
C MET A 1 -1.35 -45.05 -31.46
N LYS A 2 -0.01 -45.16 -31.52
CA LYS A 2 0.91 -44.22 -30.81
C LYS A 2 0.72 -42.73 -31.15
N HIS A 3 0.36 -42.39 -32.39
CA HIS A 3 0.14 -41.00 -32.80
C HIS A 3 -1.18 -40.39 -32.30
N VAL A 4 -2.18 -41.21 -31.93
CA VAL A 4 -3.47 -40.73 -31.39
C VAL A 4 -3.32 -40.26 -29.93
N TYR A 5 -2.49 -40.95 -29.14
CA TYR A 5 -2.20 -40.54 -27.76
C TYR A 5 -1.40 -39.23 -27.69
N LEU A 6 -0.51 -38.96 -28.65
CA LEU A 6 0.24 -37.70 -28.72
C LEU A 6 -0.69 -36.50 -28.98
N LEU A 7 -1.70 -36.69 -29.83
CA LEU A 7 -2.67 -35.66 -30.18
C LEU A 7 -3.65 -35.39 -29.02
N LEU A 8 -4.04 -36.44 -28.28
CA LEU A 8 -4.85 -36.33 -27.06
C LEU A 8 -4.08 -35.61 -25.93
N PHE A 9 -2.78 -35.87 -25.79
CA PHE A 9 -1.91 -35.21 -24.81
C PHE A 9 -1.69 -33.71 -25.15
N MET A 10 -1.62 -33.37 -26.43
CA MET A 10 -1.52 -31.97 -26.89
C MET A 10 -2.83 -31.18 -26.68
N LEU A 11 -3.99 -31.83 -26.83
CA LEU A 11 -5.32 -31.23 -26.60
C LEU A 11 -5.64 -31.02 -25.10
N MET A 12 -4.97 -31.73 -24.19
CA MET A 12 -5.09 -31.49 -22.76
C MET A 12 -4.24 -30.31 -22.27
N GLY A 13 -3.29 -29.81 -23.08
CA GLY A 13 -2.40 -28.71 -22.72
C GLY A 13 -2.91 -27.29 -23.03
N VAL A 14 -4.10 -27.14 -23.62
CA VAL A 14 -4.60 -25.83 -24.12
C VAL A 14 -5.54 -25.06 -23.18
N ASN A 15 -5.81 -25.54 -21.95
CA ASN A 15 -6.91 -25.00 -21.14
C ASN A 15 -6.52 -24.04 -20.00
N SER A 16 -5.45 -23.28 -20.11
CA SER A 16 -5.24 -22.13 -19.20
C SER A 16 -4.41 -21.03 -19.85
N PHE A 17 -4.96 -20.38 -20.86
CA PHE A 17 -4.46 -19.05 -21.23
C PHE A 17 -4.91 -18.05 -20.16
N SER A 18 -4.20 -18.02 -19.03
CA SER A 18 -4.30 -16.88 -18.12
C SER A 18 -3.70 -15.69 -18.86
N GLN A 19 -4.46 -14.61 -18.94
CA GLN A 19 -3.91 -13.32 -19.28
C GLN A 19 -2.91 -12.94 -18.19
N ILE A 20 -1.82 -12.31 -18.63
CA ILE A 20 -0.81 -11.74 -17.73
C ILE A 20 -1.27 -10.30 -17.51
N PRO A 21 -1.55 -9.90 -16.25
CA PRO A 21 -1.94 -8.52 -15.99
C PRO A 21 -0.77 -7.58 -16.28
N GLU A 22 -1.08 -6.31 -16.56
CA GLU A 22 -0.08 -5.25 -16.68
C GLU A 22 0.87 -5.22 -15.48
N PHE A 23 0.33 -5.41 -14.28
CA PHE A 23 1.10 -5.42 -13.05
C PHE A 23 0.49 -6.36 -12.00
N GLU A 24 1.33 -7.12 -11.31
CA GLU A 24 0.94 -7.86 -10.11
C GLU A 24 2.13 -8.03 -9.15
N PHE A 25 1.85 -8.19 -7.85
CA PHE A 25 2.82 -8.47 -6.81
C PHE A 25 2.20 -9.29 -5.67
N GLN A 26 3.07 -9.90 -4.85
CA GLN A 26 2.65 -10.71 -3.72
C GLN A 26 2.81 -9.97 -2.40
N LEU A 27 1.82 -10.16 -1.53
CA LEU A 27 1.87 -9.79 -0.13
C LEU A 27 1.94 -11.06 0.71
N TYR A 28 2.96 -11.15 1.55
CA TYR A 28 3.17 -12.26 2.47
C TYR A 28 2.74 -11.84 3.88
N PHE A 29 2.05 -12.74 4.58
CA PHE A 29 1.56 -12.49 5.93
C PHE A 29 2.08 -13.57 6.87
N GLU A 30 2.51 -13.17 8.06
CA GLU A 30 2.94 -14.06 9.14
C GLU A 30 2.27 -13.64 10.46
N ASP A 31 1.60 -14.57 11.14
CA ASP A 31 1.01 -14.31 12.46
C ASP A 31 2.02 -14.54 13.59
N ALA A 32 1.69 -14.15 14.82
CA ALA A 32 2.57 -14.27 15.98
C ALA A 32 2.92 -15.72 16.37
N ALA A 33 2.20 -16.70 15.83
CA ALA A 33 2.51 -18.12 16.00
C ALA A 33 3.37 -18.67 14.85
N GLY A 34 3.80 -17.83 13.91
CA GLY A 34 4.63 -18.19 12.76
C GLY A 34 3.86 -18.84 11.60
N ASN A 35 2.52 -18.83 11.63
CA ASN A 35 1.72 -19.30 10.50
C ASN A 35 1.80 -18.29 9.36
N LYS A 36 1.83 -18.78 8.12
CA LYS A 36 2.05 -17.94 6.93
C LYS A 36 0.90 -18.06 5.94
N ASP A 37 0.62 -16.96 5.25
CA ASP A 37 -0.28 -16.95 4.11
C ASP A 37 0.13 -15.89 3.07
N THR A 38 -0.44 -15.96 1.88
CA THR A 38 -0.09 -15.07 0.77
C THR A 38 -1.32 -14.72 -0.06
N ILE A 39 -1.33 -13.50 -0.60
CA ILE A 39 -2.29 -13.05 -1.61
C ILE A 39 -1.54 -12.34 -2.75
N THR A 40 -2.15 -12.26 -3.92
CA THR A 40 -1.64 -11.54 -5.08
C THR A 40 -2.55 -10.36 -5.40
N LEU A 41 -1.97 -9.16 -5.50
CA LEU A 41 -2.67 -7.96 -5.91
C LEU A 41 -2.08 -7.46 -7.23
N GLY A 42 -2.91 -6.90 -8.08
CA GLY A 42 -2.45 -6.33 -9.34
C GLY A 42 -3.50 -5.45 -10.00
N TYR A 43 -3.17 -5.00 -11.19
CA TYR A 43 -4.11 -4.25 -12.01
C TYR A 43 -3.88 -4.48 -13.49
N ASP A 44 -4.95 -4.25 -14.26
CA ASP A 44 -4.93 -4.26 -15.71
C ASP A 44 -6.09 -3.38 -16.22
N ALA A 45 -5.91 -2.66 -17.32
CA ALA A 45 -6.96 -1.81 -17.89
C ALA A 45 -8.20 -2.60 -18.38
N LEU A 46 -8.04 -3.90 -18.66
CA LEU A 46 -9.12 -4.80 -19.10
C LEU A 46 -9.78 -5.57 -17.95
N ALA A 47 -9.24 -5.49 -16.73
CA ALA A 47 -9.83 -6.14 -15.57
C ALA A 47 -11.15 -5.49 -15.15
N THR A 48 -11.87 -6.16 -14.27
CA THR A 48 -13.09 -5.68 -13.64
C THR A 48 -12.89 -5.53 -12.13
N ASP A 49 -13.86 -4.92 -11.44
CA ASP A 49 -13.89 -4.89 -9.97
C ASP A 49 -14.52 -6.18 -9.39
N SER A 50 -14.67 -7.22 -10.21
CA SER A 50 -15.22 -8.53 -9.86
C SER A 50 -14.19 -9.64 -10.16
N ILE A 51 -14.57 -10.90 -9.97
CA ILE A 51 -13.69 -12.03 -10.25
C ILE A 51 -13.47 -12.20 -11.77
N ASP A 52 -12.24 -12.00 -12.20
CA ASP A 52 -11.81 -12.23 -13.59
C ASP A 52 -11.06 -13.56 -13.71
N ALA A 53 -11.80 -14.60 -14.13
CA ALA A 53 -11.24 -15.92 -14.39
C ALA A 53 -10.13 -15.90 -15.46
N LEU A 54 -10.12 -14.90 -16.36
CA LEU A 54 -9.07 -14.71 -17.35
C LEU A 54 -7.71 -14.38 -16.72
N PHE A 55 -7.66 -13.77 -15.53
CA PHE A 55 -6.42 -13.51 -14.79
C PHE A 55 -6.08 -14.62 -13.77
N GLY A 56 -6.82 -15.72 -13.79
CA GLY A 56 -6.66 -16.83 -12.85
C GLY A 56 -7.26 -16.57 -11.47
N GLU A 57 -8.20 -15.63 -11.37
CA GLU A 57 -8.93 -15.38 -10.13
C GLU A 57 -9.99 -16.44 -9.87
N VAL A 58 -10.24 -16.73 -8.59
CA VAL A 58 -11.18 -17.76 -8.16
C VAL A 58 -11.97 -17.23 -6.97
N ASP A 59 -13.30 -17.35 -7.06
CA ASP A 59 -14.17 -17.01 -5.94
C ASP A 59 -14.15 -18.10 -4.86
N LEU A 60 -13.88 -17.66 -3.63
CA LEU A 60 -13.74 -18.46 -2.42
C LEU A 60 -14.92 -18.25 -1.45
N THR A 61 -15.95 -17.48 -1.82
CA THR A 61 -17.13 -17.24 -0.96
C THR A 61 -17.82 -18.53 -0.50
N SER A 62 -17.75 -19.59 -1.31
CA SER A 62 -18.29 -20.92 -0.98
C SER A 62 -17.33 -21.81 -0.18
N ILE A 63 -16.07 -21.40 -0.03
CA ILE A 63 -15.03 -22.15 0.67
C ILE A 63 -14.93 -21.61 2.11
N PRO A 64 -15.19 -22.44 3.14
CA PRO A 64 -15.05 -22.01 4.53
C PRO A 64 -13.65 -21.48 4.84
N TRP A 65 -13.58 -20.52 5.75
CA TRP A 65 -12.32 -20.07 6.33
C TRP A 65 -11.65 -21.20 7.12
N LYS A 66 -10.32 -21.23 7.14
CA LYS A 66 -9.50 -22.14 7.96
C LYS A 66 -9.90 -21.97 9.42
N THR A 67 -9.96 -23.09 10.14
CA THR A 67 -10.29 -23.08 11.59
C THR A 67 -9.08 -22.84 12.49
N SER A 68 -7.86 -22.90 11.94
CA SER A 68 -6.60 -22.70 12.64
C SER A 68 -5.55 -22.05 11.74
N GLY A 69 -4.58 -21.36 12.37
CA GLY A 69 -3.55 -20.58 11.69
C GLY A 69 -4.06 -19.22 11.19
N ILE A 70 -3.40 -18.71 10.15
CA ILE A 70 -3.78 -17.49 9.44
C ILE A 70 -4.38 -17.83 8.07
N GLU A 71 -5.41 -17.07 7.72
CA GLU A 71 -5.92 -16.99 6.37
C GLU A 71 -6.16 -15.53 5.98
N VAL A 72 -5.78 -15.19 4.75
CA VAL A 72 -5.94 -13.86 4.17
C VAL A 72 -6.65 -13.99 2.83
N ARG A 73 -7.69 -13.18 2.62
CA ARG A 73 -8.45 -13.11 1.36
C ARG A 73 -8.61 -11.65 0.93
N ILE A 74 -8.85 -11.44 -0.35
CA ILE A 74 -9.18 -10.15 -0.95
C ILE A 74 -10.68 -10.13 -1.23
N SER A 75 -11.34 -9.00 -1.01
CA SER A 75 -12.75 -8.83 -1.37
C SER A 75 -13.05 -7.44 -1.92
N ASP A 76 -14.29 -7.26 -2.38
CA ASP A 76 -14.82 -5.95 -2.66
C ASP A 76 -14.85 -5.07 -1.40
N PRO A 77 -14.59 -3.76 -1.55
CA PRO A 77 -14.69 -2.82 -0.45
C PRO A 77 -16.16 -2.49 -0.18
N LYS A 78 -16.84 -3.30 0.63
CA LYS A 78 -18.20 -2.97 1.03
C LYS A 78 -18.17 -1.88 2.10
N GLY A 79 -18.71 -0.72 1.75
CA GLY A 79 -18.76 0.44 2.64
C GLY A 79 -19.73 0.33 3.82
N GLN A 80 -20.19 -0.88 4.17
CA GLN A 80 -21.16 -1.11 5.21
C GLN A 80 -20.71 -2.27 6.12
N PRO A 81 -20.70 -2.08 7.45
CA PRO A 81 -20.64 -3.20 8.37
C PRO A 81 -21.83 -4.12 8.07
N PHE A 82 -21.68 -5.43 8.26
CA PHE A 82 -22.72 -6.46 8.09
C PHE A 82 -23.03 -6.98 6.67
N LEU A 83 -22.41 -6.43 5.61
CA LEU A 83 -22.54 -7.05 4.30
C LEU A 83 -21.39 -8.02 4.06
N TYR A 84 -21.73 -9.30 3.90
CA TYR A 84 -20.80 -10.30 3.35
C TYR A 84 -20.23 -9.77 2.04
N PRO A 85 -18.93 -9.93 1.80
CA PRO A 85 -18.33 -9.54 0.53
C PRO A 85 -19.03 -10.25 -0.64
N SER A 86 -19.07 -9.60 -1.81
CA SER A 86 -19.67 -10.21 -3.01
C SER A 86 -18.78 -11.28 -3.63
N TYR A 87 -17.47 -11.21 -3.34
CA TYR A 87 -16.49 -12.23 -3.67
C TYR A 87 -15.39 -12.27 -2.61
N GLU A 88 -14.71 -13.40 -2.51
CA GLU A 88 -13.45 -13.51 -1.77
C GLU A 88 -12.44 -14.22 -2.66
N SER A 89 -11.19 -13.77 -2.70
CA SER A 89 -10.16 -14.37 -3.57
C SER A 89 -8.78 -14.37 -2.95
N LYS A 90 -7.88 -15.20 -3.51
CA LYS A 90 -6.44 -15.15 -3.24
C LYS A 90 -5.69 -14.22 -4.19
N LYS A 91 -6.28 -13.89 -5.33
CA LYS A 91 -5.72 -13.03 -6.36
C LYS A 91 -6.77 -12.06 -6.83
N GLN A 92 -6.43 -10.78 -6.93
CA GLN A 92 -7.30 -9.77 -7.50
C GLN A 92 -6.51 -8.80 -8.35
N ILE A 93 -6.94 -8.66 -9.61
CA ILE A 93 -6.49 -7.72 -10.61
C ILE A 93 -7.66 -6.75 -10.81
N ILE A 94 -7.44 -5.47 -10.55
CA ILE A 94 -8.50 -4.45 -10.65
C ILE A 94 -8.32 -3.57 -11.89
N ASN A 95 -9.41 -2.91 -12.31
CA ASN A 95 -9.38 -1.97 -13.44
C ASN A 95 -8.67 -0.65 -13.11
N TYR A 96 -7.34 -0.63 -13.20
CA TYR A 96 -6.59 0.58 -12.89
C TYR A 96 -5.97 1.23 -14.12
N THR A 97 -6.31 2.50 -14.36
CA THR A 97 -5.78 3.34 -15.45
C THR A 97 -5.13 4.62 -14.91
N CYS A 98 -4.44 4.51 -13.78
CA CYS A 98 -3.72 5.62 -13.10
C CYS A 98 -4.60 6.78 -12.60
N SER A 99 -5.91 6.72 -12.83
CA SER A 99 -6.88 7.77 -12.53
C SER A 99 -8.17 7.24 -11.90
N SER A 100 -8.36 5.92 -11.90
CA SER A 100 -9.53 5.29 -11.29
C SER A 100 -9.39 5.23 -9.76
N ALA A 101 -10.51 5.45 -9.08
CA ALA A 101 -10.58 5.38 -7.62
C ALA A 101 -10.87 3.93 -7.19
N ASN A 102 -9.95 3.02 -7.48
CA ASN A 102 -10.17 1.62 -7.13
C ASN A 102 -9.63 1.29 -5.77
N LEU A 103 -10.28 0.33 -5.15
CA LEU A 103 -10.04 -0.01 -3.78
C LEU A 103 -10.27 -1.50 -3.57
N GLN A 104 -9.39 -2.12 -2.81
CA GLN A 104 -9.46 -3.52 -2.47
C GLN A 104 -9.50 -3.66 -0.96
N GLN A 105 -10.31 -4.59 -0.47
CA GLN A 105 -10.33 -4.95 0.95
C GLN A 105 -9.50 -6.21 1.15
N ILE A 106 -8.66 -6.23 2.17
CA ILE A 106 -7.86 -7.36 2.60
C ILE A 106 -8.44 -7.86 3.93
N ASN A 107 -8.97 -9.07 3.91
CA ASN A 107 -9.63 -9.72 5.02
C ASN A 107 -8.67 -10.70 5.67
N ILE A 108 -8.40 -10.53 6.96
CA ILE A 108 -7.47 -11.35 7.74
C ILE A 108 -8.23 -12.07 8.84
N PHE A 109 -8.10 -13.39 8.86
CA PHE A 109 -8.52 -14.25 9.95
C PHE A 109 -7.30 -14.91 10.61
N THR A 110 -7.11 -14.63 11.89
CA THR A 110 -6.19 -15.38 12.76
C THR A 110 -6.58 -15.17 14.23
N LYS A 111 -6.20 -16.14 15.07
CA LYS A 111 -6.27 -16.03 16.54
C LYS A 111 -4.94 -15.58 17.16
N ASN A 112 -3.86 -15.49 16.38
CA ASN A 112 -2.50 -15.25 16.85
C ASN A 112 -1.99 -13.87 16.42
N TRP A 113 -2.68 -12.80 16.77
CA TRP A 113 -2.18 -11.44 16.53
C TRP A 113 -0.93 -11.12 17.38
N PRO A 114 -0.04 -10.20 16.97
CA PRO A 114 -0.09 -9.37 15.74
C PRO A 114 0.23 -10.14 14.46
N VAL A 115 -0.02 -9.50 13.31
CA VAL A 115 0.34 -9.99 11.98
C VAL A 115 1.40 -9.08 11.37
N THR A 116 2.43 -9.69 10.79
CA THR A 116 3.45 -9.02 9.98
C THR A 116 3.10 -9.19 8.50
N ILE A 117 3.00 -8.09 7.77
CA ILE A 117 2.91 -8.08 6.31
C ILE A 117 4.29 -7.79 5.72
N ILE A 118 4.66 -8.51 4.65
CA ILE A 118 5.95 -8.39 3.97
C ILE A 118 5.69 -8.33 2.46
N TRP A 119 6.47 -7.51 1.75
CA TRP A 119 6.48 -7.47 0.29
C TRP A 119 7.88 -7.17 -0.25
N GLU A 120 8.11 -7.60 -1.49
CA GLU A 120 9.36 -7.30 -2.20
C GLU A 120 9.32 -5.89 -2.80
N ALA A 121 10.51 -5.33 -3.06
CA ALA A 121 10.62 -4.09 -3.82
C ALA A 121 9.92 -4.21 -5.17
N ILE A 122 8.89 -3.38 -5.36
CA ILE A 122 8.10 -3.33 -6.58
C ILE A 122 8.75 -2.35 -7.56
N SER A 123 8.91 -2.76 -8.83
CA SER A 123 9.33 -1.85 -9.90
C SER A 123 8.25 -0.80 -10.16
N VAL A 124 8.59 0.47 -10.03
CA VAL A 124 7.60 1.55 -9.93
C VAL A 124 7.39 2.27 -11.25
N ASP A 125 6.19 2.14 -11.83
CA ASP A 125 5.65 3.19 -12.69
C ASP A 125 5.10 4.33 -11.81
N SER A 126 5.23 5.57 -12.31
CA SER A 126 4.53 6.75 -11.80
C SER A 126 3.08 6.54 -11.36
N CYS A 127 2.35 5.63 -12.01
CA CYS A 127 0.96 5.32 -11.72
C CYS A 127 0.70 4.70 -10.34
N ILE A 128 1.65 3.93 -9.80
CA ILE A 128 1.47 3.22 -8.53
C ILE A 128 2.36 3.75 -7.41
N LYS A 129 3.16 4.79 -7.65
CA LYS A 129 4.12 5.33 -6.66
C LYS A 129 3.52 5.73 -5.32
N GLY A 130 2.24 6.09 -5.28
CA GLY A 130 1.53 6.43 -4.06
C GLY A 130 0.66 5.32 -3.49
N SER A 131 0.81 4.09 -3.97
CA SER A 131 -0.01 2.98 -3.48
C SER A 131 0.29 2.69 -2.01
N LEU A 132 -0.75 2.29 -1.29
CA LEU A 132 -0.72 2.12 0.15
C LEU A 132 -1.64 1.01 0.61
N ILE A 133 -1.36 0.50 1.80
CA ILE A 133 -2.26 -0.31 2.62
C ILE A 133 -2.55 0.44 3.92
N THR A 134 -3.76 0.28 4.44
CA THR A 134 -4.19 0.99 5.63
C THR A 134 -5.26 0.27 6.43
N SER A 135 -5.32 0.57 7.73
CA SER A 135 -6.43 0.19 8.61
C SER A 135 -7.64 1.13 8.52
N TYR A 136 -7.57 2.21 7.74
CA TYR A 136 -8.65 3.17 7.60
C TYR A 136 -9.62 2.79 6.48
N GLN A 137 -10.92 2.86 6.75
CA GLN A 137 -11.90 2.76 5.67
C GLN A 137 -11.75 3.97 4.73
N PRO A 138 -11.72 3.74 3.42
CA PRO A 138 -11.71 4.78 2.41
C PRO A 138 -12.97 5.64 2.40
N GLY A 139 -12.76 6.96 2.44
CA GLY A 139 -13.80 7.98 2.58
C GLY A 139 -13.63 8.87 3.82
N GLY A 140 -12.88 8.42 4.84
CA GLY A 140 -12.50 9.20 6.02
C GLY A 140 -10.99 9.37 6.20
N TRP A 141 -10.23 9.16 5.12
CA TRP A 141 -8.77 9.09 5.17
C TRP A 141 -8.13 10.28 5.89
N PHE A 142 -7.11 9.97 6.69
CA PHE A 142 -6.23 10.92 7.39
C PHE A 142 -6.84 11.68 8.58
N ASP A 143 -8.16 11.66 8.79
CA ASP A 143 -8.83 12.45 9.83
C ASP A 143 -9.38 11.62 11.01
N VAL A 144 -9.38 10.28 10.91
CA VAL A 144 -9.90 9.39 11.96
C VAL A 144 -8.79 8.41 12.36
N PRO A 145 -8.48 8.22 13.65
CA PRO A 145 -7.51 7.22 14.10
C PRO A 145 -8.00 5.79 13.84
N GLY A 146 -7.05 4.91 13.51
CA GLY A 146 -7.33 3.58 13.00
C GLY A 146 -7.60 2.66 14.17
N PRO A 147 -8.37 1.58 13.98
CA PRO A 147 -8.60 0.64 15.06
C PRO A 147 -7.36 -0.20 15.41
N SER A 148 -6.45 -0.40 14.47
CA SER A 148 -5.15 -1.03 14.75
C SER A 148 -4.04 0.00 14.86
N ASN A 149 -2.87 -0.45 15.31
CA ASN A 149 -1.63 0.33 15.20
C ASN A 149 -1.11 0.44 13.75
N MET A 150 -1.75 -0.19 12.75
CA MET A 150 -1.40 0.04 11.34
C MET A 150 -1.91 1.40 10.91
N GLY A 151 -1.02 2.33 10.61
CA GLY A 151 -1.42 3.63 10.06
C GLY A 151 -1.70 3.56 8.56
N VAL A 152 -1.00 4.42 7.83
CA VAL A 152 -0.88 4.33 6.38
C VAL A 152 0.51 3.79 6.07
N VAL A 153 0.57 2.63 5.45
CA VAL A 153 1.83 2.00 5.02
C VAL A 153 1.90 2.14 3.51
N SER A 154 2.84 2.96 3.04
CA SER A 154 3.12 3.02 1.61
C SER A 154 3.89 1.78 1.19
N PHE A 155 3.55 1.20 0.03
CA PHE A 155 4.38 0.14 -0.56
C PHE A 155 5.72 0.65 -1.07
N PHE A 156 5.94 1.98 -1.06
CA PHE A 156 7.12 2.62 -1.60
C PHE A 156 7.80 3.49 -0.54
N ASP A 157 9.04 3.15 -0.20
CA ASP A 157 9.88 4.02 0.59
C ASP A 157 10.56 5.08 -0.30
N PHE A 158 10.17 6.34 -0.12
CA PHE A 158 10.70 7.52 -0.79
C PHE A 158 12.23 7.70 -0.68
N PHE A 159 12.82 7.13 0.37
CA PHE A 159 14.23 7.33 0.67
C PHE A 159 15.15 6.23 0.16
N ASP A 160 14.64 5.05 -0.17
CA ASP A 160 15.48 3.89 -0.50
C ASP A 160 15.62 3.62 -1.98
N GLY A 161 15.14 4.53 -2.84
CA GLY A 161 15.59 4.59 -4.24
C GLY A 161 15.49 3.27 -5.02
N GLY A 162 14.54 2.39 -4.65
CA GLY A 162 14.34 1.12 -5.31
C GLY A 162 15.45 0.07 -5.10
N SER A 163 16.26 0.15 -4.04
CA SER A 163 17.29 -0.87 -3.79
C SER A 163 16.71 -2.17 -3.23
N GLY A 164 16.02 -2.95 -4.08
CA GLY A 164 15.87 -4.42 -3.99
C GLY A 164 15.60 -5.09 -2.63
N GLY A 165 14.96 -4.40 -1.67
CA GLY A 165 14.77 -4.87 -0.30
C GLY A 165 13.44 -5.56 -0.06
N LEU A 166 13.35 -6.27 1.07
CA LEU A 166 12.10 -6.71 1.68
C LEU A 166 11.59 -5.59 2.59
N TYR A 167 10.34 -5.18 2.37
CA TYR A 167 9.64 -4.21 3.21
C TYR A 167 8.58 -4.94 4.03
N GLY A 168 8.20 -4.37 5.17
CA GLY A 168 7.15 -4.94 5.98
C GLY A 168 6.70 -4.04 7.12
N ASP A 169 5.56 -4.38 7.69
CA ASP A 169 5.02 -3.74 8.90
C ASP A 169 4.32 -4.78 9.78
N THR A 170 4.22 -4.53 11.09
CA THR A 170 3.57 -5.44 12.05
C THR A 170 2.46 -4.73 12.81
N PHE A 171 1.26 -5.31 12.73
CA PHE A 171 0.06 -4.66 13.22
C PHE A 171 -0.93 -5.58 13.94
N SER A 172 -1.77 -4.96 14.77
CA SER A 172 -2.85 -5.58 15.52
C SER A 172 -4.13 -5.70 14.69
N SER A 173 -5.11 -6.42 15.25
CA SER A 173 -6.43 -6.56 14.63
C SER A 173 -7.17 -5.21 14.54
N ASN A 174 -7.98 -5.04 13.48
CA ASN A 174 -8.91 -3.92 13.35
C ASN A 174 -10.22 -4.13 14.14
N VAL A 175 -10.38 -5.27 14.82
CA VAL A 175 -11.58 -5.61 15.60
C VAL A 175 -11.63 -4.89 16.95
N GLU A 176 -10.47 -4.66 17.59
CA GLU A 176 -10.41 -4.42 19.04
C GLU A 176 -10.76 -2.99 19.48
N ALA A 177 -10.72 -1.99 18.60
CA ALA A 177 -10.73 -0.59 19.07
C ALA A 177 -12.11 0.09 19.15
N TRP A 178 -13.16 -0.37 18.45
CA TRP A 178 -14.42 0.41 18.35
C TRP A 178 -15.72 -0.40 18.46
N GLY A 179 -15.64 -1.69 18.82
CA GLY A 179 -16.80 -2.56 18.90
C GLY A 179 -17.33 -2.97 17.52
N SER A 180 -18.00 -4.13 17.47
CA SER A 180 -18.59 -4.72 16.27
C SER A 180 -19.71 -3.84 15.72
N GLY A 181 -19.39 -2.89 14.85
CA GLY A 181 -20.37 -1.97 14.27
C GLY A 181 -19.82 -0.98 13.25
N TYR A 182 -18.51 -0.92 13.07
CA TYR A 182 -17.84 -0.16 12.01
C TYR A 182 -17.28 -1.11 10.95
N PRO A 183 -17.05 -0.65 9.70
CA PRO A 183 -16.65 -1.49 8.56
C PRO A 183 -15.22 -2.06 8.66
N TYR A 184 -14.63 -2.07 9.85
CA TYR A 184 -13.30 -2.57 10.19
C TYR A 184 -13.27 -4.09 10.43
N SER A 185 -14.43 -4.72 10.52
CA SER A 185 -14.57 -6.17 10.60
C SER A 185 -15.96 -6.62 10.18
N TYR A 186 -16.09 -7.90 9.86
CA TYR A 186 -17.37 -8.57 9.71
C TYR A 186 -17.32 -9.95 10.34
N THR A 187 -18.50 -10.50 10.67
CA THR A 187 -18.63 -11.87 11.15
C THR A 187 -19.02 -12.76 9.97
N ASN A 188 -18.25 -13.82 9.72
CA ASN A 188 -18.57 -14.77 8.66
C ASN A 188 -19.76 -15.68 9.06
N SER A 189 -20.18 -16.57 8.16
CA SER A 189 -21.30 -17.50 8.40
C SER A 189 -21.06 -18.50 9.54
N ASN A 190 -19.80 -18.73 9.91
CA ASN A 190 -19.41 -19.60 11.02
C ASN A 190 -19.36 -18.87 12.38
N GLY A 191 -19.59 -17.56 12.41
CA GLY A 191 -19.48 -16.75 13.62
C GLY A 191 -18.07 -16.24 13.91
N ASP A 192 -17.11 -16.47 13.01
CA ASP A 192 -15.75 -15.95 13.16
C ASP A 192 -15.70 -14.48 12.77
N THR A 193 -14.97 -13.67 13.57
CA THR A 193 -14.72 -12.27 13.24
C THR A 193 -13.51 -12.13 12.32
N ILE A 194 -13.72 -11.49 11.17
CA ILE A 194 -12.72 -11.24 10.14
C ILE A 194 -12.31 -9.78 10.19
N SER A 195 -11.01 -9.51 10.31
CA SER A 195 -10.45 -8.15 10.36
C SER A 195 -10.27 -7.61 8.94
N ALA A 196 -10.78 -6.43 8.64
CA ALA A 196 -10.74 -5.83 7.31
C ALA A 196 -9.71 -4.69 7.25
N PHE A 197 -8.88 -4.69 6.22
CA PHE A 197 -7.90 -3.67 5.88
C PHE A 197 -8.10 -3.24 4.42
N TRP A 198 -7.48 -2.15 3.98
CA TRP A 198 -7.71 -1.62 2.65
C TRP A 198 -6.43 -1.32 1.91
N GLN A 199 -6.39 -1.70 0.64
CA GLN A 199 -5.33 -1.36 -0.29
C GLN A 199 -5.87 -0.47 -1.40
N LYS A 200 -5.07 0.51 -1.80
CA LYS A 200 -5.35 1.33 -2.97
C LYS A 200 -4.11 1.51 -3.83
N PHE A 201 -4.28 1.35 -5.14
CA PHE A 201 -3.31 1.85 -6.11
C PHE A 201 -3.48 3.35 -6.29
N GLY A 202 -2.37 4.07 -6.33
CA GLY A 202 -2.40 5.52 -6.41
C GLY A 202 -1.11 6.10 -6.97
N THR A 203 -1.25 7.27 -7.59
CA THR A 203 -0.11 8.15 -7.85
C THR A 203 0.32 8.81 -6.54
N MET A 204 1.44 9.52 -6.59
CA MET A 204 1.97 10.30 -5.48
C MET A 204 0.99 11.24 -4.78
N GLU A 205 -0.02 11.70 -5.51
CA GLU A 205 -1.04 12.60 -4.99
C GLU A 205 -1.76 11.99 -3.78
N LEU A 206 -1.93 10.66 -3.77
CA LEU A 206 -2.63 9.94 -2.70
C LEU A 206 -1.95 10.09 -1.33
N ILE A 207 -0.61 10.11 -1.28
CA ILE A 207 0.15 10.17 -0.03
C ILE A 207 0.38 11.63 0.40
N THR A 208 0.45 12.56 -0.55
CA THR A 208 0.69 13.98 -0.26
C THR A 208 -0.52 14.73 0.32
N MET A 209 -1.68 14.09 0.44
CA MET A 209 -2.94 14.72 0.85
C MET A 209 -3.29 14.55 2.35
N GLY A 210 -2.43 13.95 3.17
CA GLY A 210 -2.74 13.64 4.58
C GLY A 210 -2.49 14.75 5.59
N VAL A 211 -3.53 15.15 6.33
CA VAL A 211 -3.53 16.20 7.39
C VAL A 211 -2.72 15.81 8.66
N GLN A 212 -2.31 14.54 8.80
CA GLN A 212 -1.36 14.12 9.86
C GLN A 212 0.07 14.63 9.68
N GLN A 213 0.32 15.38 8.61
CA GLN A 213 1.48 16.25 8.49
C GLN A 213 1.55 17.25 9.68
N ASN A 214 0.44 17.55 10.38
CA ASN A 214 0.34 18.57 11.42
C ASN A 214 1.19 18.43 12.70
N GLU A 215 1.60 17.24 13.16
CA GLU A 215 2.41 17.16 14.41
C GLU A 215 3.90 17.39 14.18
N ILE A 216 4.43 16.95 13.03
CA ILE A 216 5.83 17.21 12.63
C ILE A 216 5.93 18.51 11.80
N GLU A 217 4.87 18.95 11.10
CA GLU A 217 4.84 20.25 10.38
C GLU A 217 4.92 21.42 11.33
N LYS A 218 4.32 21.27 12.52
CA LYS A 218 4.45 22.26 13.60
C LYS A 218 5.88 22.36 14.10
N GLN A 219 6.71 21.33 13.91
CA GLN A 219 8.07 21.27 14.45
C GLN A 219 9.12 21.68 13.41
N ILE A 220 8.94 21.31 12.15
CA ILE A 220 9.89 21.59 11.07
C ILE A 220 9.33 22.65 10.12
N GLN A 221 9.88 23.86 10.20
CA GLN A 221 9.61 24.95 9.26
C GLN A 221 10.77 25.08 8.30
N VAL A 222 10.46 25.12 6.99
CA VAL A 222 11.45 25.43 5.96
C VAL A 222 11.41 26.92 5.67
N SER A 223 12.52 27.62 5.90
CA SER A 223 12.59 29.07 5.66
C SER A 223 13.95 29.52 5.11
N PRO A 224 14.01 30.51 4.20
CA PRO A 224 12.86 31.08 3.49
C PRO A 224 12.30 30.09 2.45
N ASN A 225 11.02 30.25 2.10
CA ASN A 225 10.40 29.58 0.98
C ASN A 225 9.42 30.57 0.30
N PRO A 226 9.74 31.12 -0.88
CA PRO A 226 10.83 30.75 -1.78
C PRO A 226 12.24 31.05 -1.24
N PHE A 227 13.25 30.31 -1.70
CA PHE A 227 14.65 30.52 -1.34
C PHE A 227 15.50 30.96 -2.54
N MET A 228 16.51 31.80 -2.26
CA MET A 228 17.42 32.35 -3.27
C MET A 228 18.70 31.56 -3.41
N ASN A 229 19.25 30.96 -2.35
CA ASN A 229 20.51 30.21 -2.39
C ASN A 229 20.49 29.02 -1.45
N ASN A 230 20.02 29.27 -0.23
CA ASN A 230 19.91 28.29 0.83
C ASN A 230 18.58 28.44 1.57
N PHE A 231 18.20 27.40 2.29
CA PHE A 231 17.09 27.39 3.23
C PHE A 231 17.55 26.78 4.55
N LYS A 232 16.78 27.01 5.60
CA LYS A 232 16.95 26.47 6.94
C LYS A 232 15.78 25.58 7.30
N LEU A 233 16.03 24.66 8.21
CA LEU A 233 15.02 23.88 8.92
C LEU A 233 14.99 24.34 10.37
N SER A 234 13.83 24.67 10.92
CA SER A 234 13.68 24.82 12.37
C SER A 234 13.69 23.42 12.99
N GLU A 235 14.75 23.04 13.69
CA GLU A 235 14.89 21.68 14.24
C GLU A 235 14.77 21.73 15.78
N PRO A 236 13.70 21.14 16.38
CA PRO A 236 13.80 20.61 17.74
C PRO A 236 14.03 19.09 17.76
N ILE A 237 14.14 18.42 16.60
CA ILE A 237 14.20 16.96 16.48
C ILE A 237 15.48 16.51 15.76
N SER A 238 16.04 15.36 16.17
CA SER A 238 17.03 14.61 15.41
C SER A 238 16.48 14.24 14.02
N LEU A 239 17.18 14.65 12.97
CA LEU A 239 16.89 14.25 11.60
C LEU A 239 17.73 13.02 11.24
N ASP A 240 17.07 11.99 10.74
CA ASP A 240 17.73 10.78 10.24
C ASP A 240 18.20 10.99 8.80
N LYS A 241 17.33 11.55 7.95
CA LYS A 241 17.60 11.71 6.52
C LYS A 241 16.90 12.94 5.94
N ILE A 242 17.58 13.61 5.02
CA ILE A 242 17.04 14.73 4.24
C ILE A 242 17.34 14.49 2.77
N LYS A 243 16.35 14.71 1.90
CA LYS A 243 16.46 14.51 0.46
C LYS A 243 15.71 15.61 -0.27
N LEU A 244 16.30 16.18 -1.31
CA LEU A 244 15.62 17.14 -2.19
C LEU A 244 15.44 16.50 -3.57
N ILE A 245 14.24 16.56 -4.14
CA ILE A 245 13.96 16.04 -5.47
C ILE A 245 13.31 17.09 -6.37
N ASP A 246 13.61 17.05 -7.67
CA ASP A 246 12.94 17.88 -8.68
C ASP A 246 11.57 17.31 -9.10
N LEU A 247 10.84 18.02 -9.97
CA LEU A 247 9.54 17.58 -10.49
C LEU A 247 9.59 16.28 -11.31
N LYS A 248 10.78 15.86 -11.76
CA LYS A 248 10.99 14.60 -12.49
C LYS A 248 11.40 13.46 -11.54
N GLY A 249 11.56 13.74 -10.25
CA GLY A 249 12.00 12.80 -9.23
C GLY A 249 13.52 12.61 -9.15
N ASN A 250 14.32 13.43 -9.84
CA ASN A 250 15.78 13.37 -9.73
C ASN A 250 16.22 13.99 -8.40
N GLU A 251 17.20 13.35 -7.75
CA GLU A 251 17.77 13.87 -6.51
C GLU A 251 18.69 15.08 -6.77
N VAL A 252 18.50 16.11 -5.95
CA VAL A 252 19.33 17.31 -5.91
C VAL A 252 20.17 17.26 -4.64
N TYR A 253 21.49 17.19 -4.81
CA TYR A 253 22.41 17.13 -3.68
C TYR A 253 22.31 18.38 -2.81
N LEU A 254 22.18 18.18 -1.50
CA LEU A 254 22.17 19.23 -0.49
C LEU A 254 23.53 19.30 0.20
N ARG A 255 24.10 20.49 0.29
CA ARG A 255 25.24 20.79 1.16
C ARG A 255 24.76 21.48 2.42
N LYS A 256 25.10 20.91 3.59
CA LYS A 256 24.80 21.49 4.91
C LYS A 256 25.99 22.34 5.39
N GLU A 257 25.74 23.60 5.70
CA GLU A 257 26.71 24.56 6.25
C GLU A 257 26.07 25.22 7.49
N GLY A 258 26.34 24.65 8.68
CA GLY A 258 25.64 25.04 9.91
C GLY A 258 24.15 24.68 9.84
N GLU A 259 23.28 25.69 10.00
CA GLU A 259 21.82 25.55 9.91
C GLU A 259 21.28 25.64 8.47
N PHE A 260 22.14 25.95 7.50
CA PHE A 260 21.72 26.19 6.13
C PHE A 260 21.94 24.97 5.25
N TYR A 261 20.94 24.66 4.43
CA TYR A 261 20.98 23.67 3.37
C TYR A 261 21.02 24.38 2.02
N THR A 262 22.03 24.07 1.22
CA THR A 262 22.28 24.68 -0.09
C THR A 262 22.17 23.60 -1.18
N PRO A 263 21.14 23.66 -2.05
CA PRO A 263 21.03 22.78 -3.21
C PRO A 263 22.15 23.02 -4.23
N LEU A 264 22.83 21.95 -4.65
CA LEU A 264 23.89 22.01 -5.65
C LEU A 264 23.31 21.80 -7.04
N LYS A 265 23.69 22.66 -8.01
CA LYS A 265 23.24 22.60 -9.42
C LYS A 265 21.70 22.66 -9.59
N CYS A 266 21.04 23.38 -8.68
CA CYS A 266 19.60 23.58 -8.66
C CYS A 266 19.19 24.75 -9.57
N ALA A 267 18.34 24.49 -10.57
CA ALA A 267 17.73 25.54 -11.39
C ALA A 267 16.57 26.24 -10.64
N THR A 268 16.17 27.43 -11.08
CA THR A 268 14.93 28.09 -10.64
C THR A 268 13.73 27.18 -10.91
N GLY A 269 12.89 26.96 -9.91
CA GLY A 269 11.77 26.03 -10.03
C GLY A 269 11.25 25.48 -8.70
N MET A 270 10.34 24.52 -8.80
CA MET A 270 9.71 23.84 -7.67
C MET A 270 10.43 22.52 -7.38
N TYR A 271 10.60 22.22 -6.10
CA TYR A 271 11.22 20.98 -5.61
C TYR A 271 10.42 20.43 -4.42
N PHE A 272 10.62 19.15 -4.13
CA PHE A 272 10.09 18.49 -2.94
C PHE A 272 11.23 18.13 -2.01
N LEU A 273 11.20 18.68 -0.79
CA LEU A 273 12.13 18.37 0.29
C LEU A 273 11.50 17.32 1.18
N ILE A 274 12.07 16.13 1.18
CA ILE A 274 11.64 14.99 1.97
C ILE A 274 12.55 14.90 3.21
N ILE A 275 11.95 14.87 4.40
CA ILE A 275 12.65 14.80 5.68
C ILE A 275 12.16 13.58 6.45
N ARG A 276 13.07 12.76 6.97
CA ARG A 276 12.79 11.65 7.88
C ARG A 276 13.47 11.91 9.21
N GLY A 277 12.73 11.73 10.30
CA GLY A 277 13.26 11.65 11.65
C GLY A 277 12.61 10.48 12.40
N GLU A 278 12.92 10.37 13.69
CA GLU A 278 12.50 9.23 14.53
C GLU A 278 10.98 9.00 14.55
N LYS A 279 10.18 10.06 14.38
CA LYS A 279 8.71 10.01 14.43
C LYS A 279 8.05 9.83 13.06
N GLY A 280 8.81 9.73 11.98
CA GLY A 280 8.29 9.52 10.64
C GLY A 280 8.86 10.48 9.59
N GLN A 281 8.10 10.66 8.51
CA GLN A 281 8.53 11.35 7.30
C GLN A 281 7.61 12.51 6.93
N GLN A 282 8.18 13.58 6.37
CA GLN A 282 7.48 14.75 5.85
C GLN A 282 7.96 15.13 4.45
N ILE A 283 7.09 15.79 3.68
CA ILE A 283 7.39 16.31 2.34
C ILE A 283 6.99 17.78 2.28
N PHE A 284 7.96 18.66 2.04
CA PHE A 284 7.75 20.09 1.85
C PHE A 284 7.90 20.46 0.38
N LYS A 285 6.95 21.22 -0.14
CA LYS A 285 7.12 21.92 -1.42
C LYS A 285 7.97 23.16 -1.20
N ILE A 286 9.12 23.26 -1.85
CA ILE A 286 10.00 24.44 -1.78
C ILE A 286 10.27 25.03 -3.17
N ILE A 287 10.40 26.35 -3.24
CA ILE A 287 10.55 27.08 -4.50
C ILE A 287 11.93 27.78 -4.52
N LYS A 288 12.75 27.45 -5.51
CA LYS A 288 14.00 28.16 -5.83
C LYS A 288 13.69 29.33 -6.77
N GLN A 289 14.11 30.54 -6.39
CA GLN A 289 14.14 31.71 -7.27
C GLN A 289 15.50 31.82 -7.96
#